data_AF-A0A834YT97-F1
#
_entry.id   AF-A0A834YT97-F1
#
_cell.length_a   1.000
_cell.length_b   1.000
_cell.length_c   1.000
_cell.angle_alpha   90.00
_cell.angle_beta   90.00
_cell.angle_gamma   90.00
#
_symmetry.space_group_name_H-M   'P 1'
#
loop_
_entity.id
_entity.type
_entity.pdbx_description
1 polymer ?
#
loop_
_entity_poly.entity_id
_entity_poly.type
_entity_poly.pdbx_seq_one_letter_code
_entity_poly.pdbx_strand_id
1 'polypeptide(L)'
;MELEISELYQKFTENSFKDVSMSELSSQIALKACSSLQLIGFGKGVHGYVLKFGFGCCGFVACSLVDMNGKCGVLEDARKVFDIMSERNTLASNLVVVGYVHNGLMNEEAMEVYKAMPLQF
;
A
#
# COMPACT_ATOMS: atom_id res chain seq x y z
N MET A 1 7.17 -20.99 25.50
CA MET A 1 7.92 -20.62 24.27
C MET A 1 7.03 -19.95 23.22
N GLU A 2 5.93 -20.55 22.74
CA GLU A 2 5.06 -19.87 21.74
C GLU A 2 4.35 -18.61 22.29
N LEU A 3 3.94 -18.63 23.57
CA LEU A 3 3.31 -17.47 24.22
C LEU A 3 4.25 -16.25 24.33
N GLU A 4 5.54 -16.45 24.64
CA GLU A 4 6.53 -15.36 24.73
C GLU A 4 6.80 -14.68 23.39
N ILE A 5 6.75 -15.43 22.28
CA ILE A 5 6.94 -14.85 20.94
C ILE A 5 5.74 -13.97 20.57
N SER A 6 4.52 -14.40 20.92
CA SER A 6 3.32 -13.58 20.68
C SER A 6 3.32 -12.29 21.49
N GLU A 7 3.77 -12.35 22.75
CA GLU A 7 3.93 -11.18 23.61
C GLU A 7 5.05 -10.26 23.14
N LEU A 8 6.18 -10.81 22.67
CA LEU A 8 7.25 -10.02 22.05
C LEU A 8 6.77 -9.32 20.77
N TYR A 9 5.97 -10.00 19.96
CA TYR A 9 5.40 -9.43 18.74
C TYR A 9 4.39 -8.32 19.06
N GLN A 10 3.52 -8.56 20.05
CA GLN A 10 2.56 -7.58 20.53
C GLN A 10 3.25 -6.37 21.20
N LYS A 11 4.34 -6.60 21.93
CA LYS A 11 5.11 -5.53 22.58
C LYS A 11 5.96 -4.76 21.57
N PHE A 12 6.42 -5.40 20.50
CA PHE A 12 7.07 -4.73 19.36
C PHE A 12 6.07 -3.86 18.60
N THR A 13 4.86 -4.35 18.33
CA THR A 13 3.80 -3.55 17.70
C THR A 13 3.29 -2.44 18.62
N GLU A 14 3.16 -2.65 19.93
CA GLU A 14 2.72 -1.62 20.88
C GLU A 14 3.77 -0.52 21.12
N ASN A 15 5.06 -0.86 21.14
CA ASN A 15 6.14 0.11 21.39
C ASN A 15 6.61 0.85 20.13
N SER A 16 6.37 0.33 18.93
CA SER A 16 6.81 0.98 17.69
C SER A 16 5.95 2.18 17.26
N PHE A 17 4.80 2.41 17.90
CA PHE A 17 3.83 3.43 17.48
C PHE A 17 3.48 4.49 18.56
N LYS A 18 4.02 4.41 19.77
CA LYS A 18 3.61 5.32 20.86
C LYS A 18 4.34 6.67 20.87
N ASP A 19 5.59 6.77 20.39
CA ASP A 19 6.38 8.01 20.51
C ASP A 19 7.11 8.46 19.23
N VAL A 20 6.87 7.81 18.09
CA VAL A 20 7.43 8.24 16.79
C VAL A 20 6.30 8.76 15.92
N SER A 21 6.19 10.08 15.77
CA SER A 21 5.33 10.65 14.72
C SER A 21 5.98 10.33 13.36
N MET A 22 5.53 9.25 12.73
CA MET A 22 5.92 8.94 11.37
C MET A 22 5.46 10.09 10.47
N SER A 23 6.39 10.70 9.71
CA SER A 23 6.07 11.70 8.70
C SER A 23 5.45 11.05 7.46
N GLU A 24 4.84 11.85 6.59
CA GLU A 24 4.34 11.40 5.28
C GLU A 24 5.41 10.62 4.48
N LEU A 25 6.64 11.15 4.44
CA LEU A 25 7.78 10.51 3.78
C LEU A 25 8.17 9.18 4.45
N SER A 26 8.16 9.15 5.79
CA SER A 26 8.47 7.94 6.54
C SER A 26 7.42 6.84 6.28
N SER A 27 6.13 7.20 6.19
CA SER A 27 5.06 6.28 5.82
C SER A 27 5.24 5.77 4.40
N GLN A 28 5.62 6.64 3.45
CA GLN A 28 5.91 6.24 2.08
C GLN A 28 7.04 5.19 2.00
N ILE A 29 8.16 5.44 2.69
CA ILE A 29 9.32 4.54 2.72
C ILE A 29 8.93 3.20 3.35
N ALA A 30 8.22 3.24 4.48
CA ALA A 30 7.74 2.04 5.15
C ALA A 30 6.82 1.19 4.26
N LEU A 31 5.89 1.82 3.54
CA LEU A 31 5.01 1.13 2.59
C LEU A 31 5.78 0.50 1.43
N LYS A 32 6.77 1.20 0.86
CA LYS A 32 7.64 0.64 -0.18
C LYS A 32 8.44 -0.56 0.32
N ALA A 33 8.96 -0.50 1.55
CA ALA A 33 9.63 -1.64 2.16
C ALA A 33 8.67 -2.83 2.35
N CYS A 34 7.43 -2.58 2.78
CA CYS A 34 6.41 -3.62 2.91
C CYS A 34 6.02 -4.24 1.58
N SER A 35 5.93 -3.43 0.51
CA SER A 35 5.69 -3.90 -0.84
C SER A 35 6.79 -4.87 -1.31
N SER A 36 8.06 -4.47 -1.17
CA SER A 36 9.21 -5.28 -1.59
C SER A 36 9.41 -6.55 -0.76
N LEU A 37 9.11 -6.49 0.54
CA LEU A 37 9.29 -7.62 1.47
C LEU A 37 7.99 -8.42 1.70
N GLN A 38 6.89 -8.05 1.05
CA GLN A 38 5.56 -8.64 1.20
C GLN A 38 5.05 -8.70 2.66
N LEU A 39 5.33 -7.67 3.45
CA LEU A 39 4.99 -7.58 4.88
C LEU A 39 3.58 -7.01 5.10
N ILE A 40 2.53 -7.75 4.73
CA ILE A 40 1.16 -7.26 4.78
C ILE A 40 0.70 -6.82 6.18
N GLY A 41 1.10 -7.52 7.24
CA GLY A 41 0.72 -7.17 8.61
C GLY A 41 1.22 -5.79 9.02
N PHE A 42 2.50 -5.50 8.75
CA PHE A 42 3.09 -4.19 9.01
C PHE A 42 2.52 -3.12 8.06
N GLY A 43 2.35 -3.46 6.78
CA GLY A 43 1.76 -2.58 5.77
C GLY A 43 0.37 -2.09 6.15
N LYS A 44 -0.49 -2.96 6.71
CA LYS A 44 -1.81 -2.58 7.24
C LYS A 44 -1.71 -1.63 8.45
N GLY A 45 -0.73 -1.83 9.33
CA GLY A 45 -0.46 -0.90 10.43
C GLY A 45 -0.09 0.49 9.92
N VAL A 46 0.81 0.57 8.93
CA VAL A 46 1.19 1.84 8.30
C VAL A 46 0.01 2.47 7.54
N HIS A 47 -0.80 1.67 6.86
CA HIS A 47 -2.02 2.16 6.20
C HIS A 47 -2.99 2.80 7.22
N GLY A 48 -3.26 2.14 8.35
CA GLY A 48 -4.08 2.71 9.42
C GLY A 48 -3.51 4.03 9.96
N TYR A 49 -2.17 4.12 10.10
CA TYR A 49 -1.49 5.36 10.48
C TYR A 49 -1.70 6.46 9.42
N VAL A 50 -1.51 6.15 8.14
CA VAL A 50 -1.72 7.09 7.02
C VAL A 50 -3.15 7.66 7.03
N LEU A 51 -4.16 6.82 7.27
CA LEU A 51 -5.55 7.28 7.36
C LEU A 51 -5.79 8.16 8.57
N LYS A 52 -5.27 7.76 9.75
CA LYS A 52 -5.42 8.51 11.01
C LYS A 52 -4.89 9.94 10.92
N PHE A 53 -3.80 10.15 10.18
CA PHE A 53 -3.14 11.45 10.05
C PHE A 53 -3.42 12.17 8.71
N GLY A 54 -4.28 11.62 7.85
CA GLY A 54 -4.70 12.26 6.60
C GLY A 54 -3.64 12.27 5.49
N PHE A 55 -2.59 11.45 5.58
CA PHE A 55 -1.53 11.40 4.57
C PHE A 55 -1.95 10.71 3.27
N GLY A 56 -3.11 10.05 3.25
CA GLY A 56 -3.66 9.40 2.06
C GLY A 56 -3.97 10.36 0.90
N CYS A 57 -4.11 11.66 1.20
CA CYS A 57 -4.31 12.70 0.19
C CYS A 57 -3.02 12.99 -0.62
N CYS A 58 -1.84 12.62 -0.11
CA CYS A 58 -0.61 12.72 -0.88
C CYS A 58 -0.56 11.61 -1.93
N GLY A 59 -0.49 12.01 -3.21
CA GLY A 59 -0.41 11.07 -4.34
C GLY A 59 0.76 10.07 -4.22
N PHE A 60 1.89 10.47 -3.63
CA PHE A 60 3.05 9.58 -3.44
C PHE A 60 2.81 8.50 -2.37
N VAL A 61 2.12 8.86 -1.28
CA VAL A 61 1.72 7.90 -0.23
C VAL A 61 0.63 6.98 -0.76
N ALA A 62 -0.36 7.53 -1.46
CA ALA A 62 -1.42 6.76 -2.11
C ALA A 62 -0.85 5.75 -3.13
N CYS A 63 0.09 6.16 -3.99
CA CYS A 63 0.81 5.24 -4.88
C CYS A 63 1.51 4.11 -4.10
N SER A 64 2.16 4.44 -2.98
CA SER A 64 2.85 3.43 -2.17
C SER A 64 1.88 2.48 -1.48
N LEU A 65 0.67 2.94 -1.13
CA LEU A 65 -0.42 2.08 -0.65
C LEU A 65 -0.93 1.15 -1.76
N VAL A 66 -1.13 1.65 -2.98
CA VAL A 66 -1.54 0.83 -4.13
C VAL A 66 -0.51 -0.27 -4.40
N ASP A 67 0.78 0.08 -4.48
CA ASP A 67 1.87 -0.87 -4.73
C ASP A 67 1.95 -1.94 -3.63
N MET A 68 1.90 -1.51 -2.36
CA MET A 68 1.97 -2.41 -1.21
C MET A 68 0.79 -3.39 -1.19
N ASN A 69 -0.45 -2.91 -1.32
CA ASN A 69 -1.62 -3.78 -1.36
C ASN A 69 -1.57 -4.74 -2.56
N GLY A 70 -1.16 -4.25 -3.74
CA GLY A 70 -1.06 -5.07 -4.95
C GLY A 70 -0.03 -6.19 -4.81
N LYS A 71 1.21 -5.88 -4.42
CA LYS A 71 2.28 -6.90 -4.28
C LYS A 71 2.08 -7.85 -3.10
N CYS A 72 1.30 -7.45 -2.10
CA CYS A 72 0.89 -8.32 -0.99
C CYS A 72 -0.37 -9.15 -1.31
N GLY A 73 -0.91 -9.06 -2.52
CA GLY A 73 -2.05 -9.87 -2.97
C GLY A 73 -3.42 -9.38 -2.52
N VAL A 74 -3.51 -8.16 -1.97
CA VAL A 74 -4.77 -7.56 -1.52
C VAL A 74 -5.30 -6.60 -2.58
N LEU A 75 -5.57 -7.14 -3.78
CA LEU A 75 -5.87 -6.35 -4.98
C LEU A 75 -7.12 -5.47 -4.84
N GLU A 76 -8.15 -5.94 -4.12
CA GLU A 76 -9.33 -5.12 -3.85
C GLU A 76 -8.99 -3.84 -3.09
N ASP A 77 -8.08 -3.91 -2.11
CA ASP A 77 -7.67 -2.73 -1.34
C ASP A 77 -6.77 -1.82 -2.19
N ALA A 78 -5.92 -2.39 -3.06
CA ALA A 78 -5.18 -1.62 -4.04
C ALA A 78 -6.12 -0.84 -4.98
N ARG A 79 -7.18 -1.49 -5.47
CA ARG A 79 -8.19 -0.87 -6.34
C ARG A 79 -8.98 0.21 -5.61
N LYS A 80 -9.44 -0.03 -4.38
CA LYS A 80 -10.13 0.98 -3.56
C LYS A 80 -9.28 2.23 -3.37
N VAL A 81 -8.00 2.07 -3.01
CA VAL A 81 -7.09 3.22 -2.85
C VAL A 81 -6.95 3.97 -4.16
N PHE A 82 -6.73 3.27 -5.28
CA PHE A 82 -6.64 3.89 -6.61
C PHE A 82 -7.92 4.65 -7.00
N ASP A 83 -9.09 4.09 -6.72
CA ASP A 83 -10.38 4.67 -7.06
C ASP A 83 -10.70 5.93 -6.23
N ILE A 84 -10.16 6.07 -5.03
CA ILE A 84 -10.37 7.28 -4.20
C ILE A 84 -9.30 8.35 -4.40
N MET A 85 -8.24 8.09 -5.18
CA MET A 85 -7.22 9.10 -5.48
C MET A 85 -7.81 10.28 -6.25
N SER A 86 -7.54 11.50 -5.79
CA SER A 86 -7.91 12.74 -6.47
C SER A 86 -7.22 12.88 -7.83
N GLU A 87 -5.94 12.49 -7.90
CA GLU A 87 -5.13 12.53 -9.12
C GLU A 87 -4.63 11.12 -9.46
N ARG A 88 -5.34 10.44 -10.37
CA ARG A 88 -4.90 9.17 -10.94
C ARG A 88 -3.88 9.44 -12.04
N ASN A 89 -2.63 9.64 -11.64
CA ASN A 89 -1.53 9.80 -12.58
C ASN A 89 -1.10 8.45 -13.17
N THR A 90 -0.31 8.49 -14.25
CA THR A 90 0.21 7.31 -14.95
C THR A 90 0.94 6.34 -14.02
N LEU A 91 1.61 6.83 -12.99
CA LEU A 91 2.28 5.98 -12.01
C LEU A 91 1.27 5.12 -11.23
N ALA A 92 0.19 5.71 -10.72
CA ALA A 92 -0.84 4.97 -9.98
C ALA A 92 -1.47 3.86 -10.82
N SER A 93 -1.83 4.14 -12.08
CA SER A 93 -2.40 3.15 -12.99
C SER A 93 -1.42 2.01 -13.29
N ASN A 94 -0.13 2.33 -13.49
CA ASN A 94 0.91 1.32 -13.66
C ASN A 94 1.01 0.39 -12.45
N LEU A 95 0.93 0.93 -11.23
CA LEU A 95 1.05 0.14 -10.00
C LEU A 95 -0.14 -0.82 -9.84
N VAL A 96 -1.35 -0.40 -10.20
CA VAL A 96 -2.52 -1.29 -10.21
C VAL A 96 -2.31 -2.44 -11.20
N VAL A 97 -1.94 -2.14 -12.45
CA VAL A 97 -1.69 -3.16 -13.48
C VAL A 97 -0.57 -4.12 -13.06
N VAL A 98 0.54 -3.58 -12.52
CA VAL A 98 1.63 -4.39 -11.97
C VAL A 98 1.15 -5.29 -10.84
N GLY A 99 0.28 -4.79 -9.96
CA GLY A 99 -0.37 -5.60 -8.92
C GLY A 99 -1.11 -6.79 -9.50
N TYR A 100 -1.97 -6.58 -10.50
CA TYR A 100 -2.71 -7.68 -11.15
C TYR A 100 -1.76 -8.68 -11.82
N VAL A 101 -0.76 -8.20 -12.58
CA VAL A 101 0.26 -9.05 -13.22
C VAL A 101 1.04 -9.87 -12.20
N HIS A 102 1.48 -9.25 -11.10
CA HIS A 102 2.25 -9.88 -10.03
C HIS A 102 1.49 -11.05 -9.38
N ASN A 103 0.16 -10.97 -9.35
CA ASN A 103 -0.70 -12.03 -8.80
C ASN A 103 -1.23 -13.01 -9.87
N GLY A 104 -0.81 -12.87 -11.14
CA GLY A 104 -1.26 -13.73 -12.23
C GLY A 104 -2.73 -13.52 -12.64
N LEU A 105 -3.30 -12.35 -12.35
CA LEU A 105 -4.72 -12.04 -12.51
C LEU A 105 -4.96 -10.96 -13.57
N MET A 106 -4.57 -11.22 -14.82
CA MET A 106 -4.87 -10.31 -15.94
C MET A 106 -6.34 -10.45 -16.37
N ASN A 107 -7.24 -9.80 -15.63
CA ASN A 107 -8.69 -9.86 -15.83
C ASN A 107 -9.25 -8.55 -16.44
N GLU A 108 -10.57 -8.45 -16.55
CA GLU A 108 -11.24 -7.26 -17.11
C GLU A 108 -10.93 -5.97 -16.34
N GLU A 109 -10.78 -6.04 -15.00
CA GLU A 109 -10.44 -4.88 -14.17
C GLU A 109 -9.02 -4.36 -14.47
N ALA A 110 -8.05 -5.26 -14.61
CA ALA A 110 -6.69 -4.89 -15.01
C ALA A 110 -6.67 -4.22 -16.40
N MET A 111 -7.46 -4.78 -17.33
CA MET A 111 -7.58 -4.26 -18.69
C MET A 111 -8.32 -2.92 -18.76
N GLU A 112 -9.30 -2.69 -17.89
CA GLU A 112 -9.99 -1.42 -17.73
C GLU A 112 -8.98 -0.32 -17.37
N VAL A 113 -8.18 -0.56 -16.33
CA VAL A 113 -7.17 0.42 -15.87
C VAL A 113 -6.11 0.67 -16.94
N TYR A 114 -5.62 -0.39 -17.60
CA TYR A 114 -4.63 -0.28 -18.68
C TYR A 114 -5.15 0.56 -19.85
N LYS A 115 -6.40 0.33 -20.29
CA LYS A 115 -7.01 1.07 -21.41
C LYS A 115 -7.33 2.52 -21.05
N ALA A 116 -7.54 2.83 -19.78
CA ALA A 116 -7.79 4.18 -19.30
C ALA A 116 -6.50 5.02 -19.17
N MET A 117 -5.32 4.43 -19.34
CA MET A 117 -4.05 5.17 -19.26
C MET A 117 -3.90 6.11 -20.47
N PRO A 118 -3.53 7.39 -20.26
CA PRO A 118 -3.22 8.28 -21.36
C PRO A 118 -2.00 7.76 -22.12
N LEU A 119 -2.05 7.85 -23.45
CA LEU A 119 -0.92 7.51 -24.30
C LEU A 119 0.27 8.40 -23.93
N GLN A 120 1.39 7.77 -23.55
CA GLN A 120 2.64 8.47 -23.31
C GLN A 120 3.25 8.81 -24.67
N PHE A 121 3.11 10.06 -25.10
CA PHE A 121 3.79 10.62 -26.27
C PHE A 121 4.90 11.57 -25.85
#